data_AF-A0A1S8AXM5-F1
#
_entry.id   AF-A0A1S8AXM5-F1
#
_cell.length_a   1.000
_cell.length_b   1.000
_cell.length_c   1.000
_cell.angle_alpha   90.00
_cell.angle_beta   90.00
_cell.angle_gamma   90.00
#
_symmetry.space_group_name_H-M   'P 1'
#
loop_
_entity.id
_entity.type
_entity.pdbx_description
1 polymer ?
#
loop_
_entity_poly.entity_id
_entity_poly.type
_entity_poly.pdbx_seq_one_letter_code
_entity_poly.pdbx_strand_id
1 'polypeptide(L)'
;MEDLYGEVNWQFRSYGQNATQPSDNWVTATEVTEAKGSVPLIGTVYVHKQILTWDYNGSDYRNVSQELDYKLPGPAAAYKGTTTDDIDRDATSFTAELSAEYAFDPPGGERRKEATIITKGDNNGNHEVLSKSAPASTE
;
A
#
# COMPACT_ATOMS: atom_id res chain seq x y z
N MET A 1 27.74 9.74 21.80
CA MET A 1 26.71 8.68 21.74
C MET A 1 26.27 8.71 20.29
N GLU A 2 26.91 7.86 19.48
CA GLU A 2 26.85 7.92 18.01
C GLU A 2 25.49 7.43 17.52
N ASP A 3 24.92 8.17 16.56
CA ASP A 3 23.65 7.90 15.88
C ASP A 3 23.64 6.48 15.30
N LEU A 4 22.70 5.67 15.79
CA LEU A 4 22.57 4.23 15.49
C LEU A 4 21.51 3.93 14.43
N TYR A 5 21.12 4.90 13.60
CA TYR A 5 19.99 4.74 12.67
C TYR A 5 20.47 4.62 11.22
N GLY A 6 20.62 3.38 10.77
CA GLY A 6 21.04 3.02 9.41
C GLY A 6 19.91 3.06 8.38
N GLU A 7 20.30 3.29 7.13
CA GLU A 7 19.44 3.46 5.95
C GLU A 7 18.48 2.29 5.68
N VAL A 8 17.25 2.61 5.30
CA VAL A 8 16.18 1.67 4.97
C VAL A 8 16.44 1.01 3.61
N ASN A 9 16.56 -0.32 3.59
CA ASN A 9 16.69 -1.11 2.36
C ASN A 9 15.30 -1.47 1.79
N TRP A 10 14.93 -0.84 0.67
CA TRP A 10 13.66 -1.04 -0.01
C TRP A 10 13.74 -2.19 -1.02
N GLN A 11 12.88 -3.22 -0.87
CA GLN A 11 12.68 -4.23 -1.92
C GLN A 11 11.37 -3.96 -2.66
N PHE A 12 11.49 -3.53 -3.92
CA PHE A 12 10.37 -3.27 -4.82
C PHE A 12 10.07 -4.51 -5.66
N ARG A 13 8.79 -4.88 -5.77
CA ARG A 13 8.27 -5.72 -6.86
C ARG A 13 7.06 -5.01 -7.43
N SER A 14 7.26 -4.30 -8.54
CA SER A 14 6.19 -3.76 -9.38
C SER A 14 6.08 -4.66 -10.61
N TYR A 15 4.84 -4.98 -11.01
CA TYR A 15 4.55 -5.72 -12.23
C TYR A 15 3.61 -4.88 -13.12
N GLY A 16 4.13 -3.80 -13.71
CA GLY A 16 3.41 -3.03 -14.72
C GLY A 16 3.77 -3.48 -16.15
N GLN A 17 2.79 -3.84 -16.97
CA GLN A 17 2.98 -3.96 -18.42
C GLN A 17 2.67 -2.61 -19.10
N ASN A 18 3.71 -1.89 -19.52
CA ASN A 18 3.56 -0.67 -20.32
C ASN A 18 3.38 -1.03 -21.80
N ALA A 19 2.16 -0.94 -22.32
CA ALA A 19 1.89 -0.99 -23.75
C ALA A 19 1.25 0.33 -24.22
N THR A 20 1.93 1.03 -25.13
CA THR A 20 1.39 2.22 -25.81
C THR A 20 0.22 1.77 -26.69
N GLN A 21 -1.02 2.15 -26.33
CA GLN A 21 -2.24 1.72 -27.01
C GLN A 21 -2.98 2.86 -27.74
N PRO A 22 -3.73 2.55 -28.81
CA PRO A 22 -4.64 3.52 -29.44
C PRO A 22 -5.79 3.91 -28.50
N SER A 23 -6.24 5.18 -28.59
CA SER A 23 -7.14 5.87 -27.66
C SER A 23 -8.50 5.22 -27.38
N ASP A 24 -8.90 4.22 -28.16
CA ASP A 24 -10.27 3.68 -28.13
C ASP A 24 -10.37 2.32 -27.42
N ASN A 25 -9.24 1.71 -27.06
CA ASN A 25 -9.21 0.44 -26.34
C ASN A 25 -8.94 0.67 -24.85
N TRP A 26 -9.86 0.20 -24.02
CA TRP A 26 -9.70 0.21 -22.56
C TRP A 26 -8.88 -1.00 -22.12
N VAL A 27 -7.88 -0.75 -21.29
CA VAL A 27 -7.04 -1.76 -20.63
C VAL A 27 -7.20 -1.65 -19.13
N THR A 28 -7.27 -2.78 -18.45
CA THR A 28 -7.27 -2.83 -17.00
C THR A 28 -5.84 -2.88 -16.46
N ALA A 29 -5.47 -1.92 -15.63
CA ALA A 29 -4.28 -1.95 -14.79
C ALA A 29 -4.64 -2.48 -13.40
N THR A 30 -3.76 -3.31 -12.84
CA THR A 30 -3.84 -3.77 -11.45
C THR A 30 -2.47 -3.60 -10.81
N GLU A 31 -2.42 -2.88 -9.69
CA GLU A 31 -1.21 -2.67 -8.89
C GLU A 31 -1.41 -3.20 -7.48
N VAL A 32 -0.39 -3.86 -6.94
CA VAL A 32 -0.42 -4.42 -5.58
C VAL A 32 0.74 -3.85 -4.78
N THR A 33 0.43 -2.96 -3.85
CA THR A 33 1.43 -2.35 -2.96
C THR A 33 1.32 -2.94 -1.55
N GLU A 34 2.44 -3.35 -0.96
CA GLU A 34 2.45 -4.00 0.38
C GLU A 34 3.30 -3.26 1.41
N ALA A 35 2.74 -2.79 2.53
CA ALA A 35 3.47 -2.26 3.69
C ALA A 35 3.62 -3.33 4.79
N LYS A 36 4.82 -3.44 5.38
CA LYS A 36 5.13 -4.47 6.38
C LYS A 36 5.52 -3.82 7.70
N GLY A 37 4.80 -4.15 8.77
CA GLY A 37 5.21 -3.80 10.12
C GLY A 37 5.99 -4.94 10.74
N SER A 38 7.14 -4.63 11.35
CA SER A 38 7.96 -5.63 12.03
C SER A 38 8.33 -5.18 13.44
N VAL A 39 8.64 -6.13 14.31
CA VAL A 39 9.11 -5.88 15.67
C VAL A 39 10.50 -6.50 15.82
N PRO A 40 11.46 -5.83 16.50
CA PRO A 40 12.77 -6.40 16.79
C PRO A 40 12.65 -7.79 17.40
N LEU A 41 13.55 -8.69 17.00
CA LEU A 41 13.62 -10.07 17.49
C LEU A 41 12.44 -10.98 17.08
N ILE A 42 11.32 -10.43 16.59
CA ILE A 42 10.13 -11.18 16.16
C ILE A 42 10.04 -11.22 14.63
N GLY A 43 10.50 -10.17 13.95
CA GLY A 43 10.37 -10.03 12.50
C GLY A 43 9.02 -9.44 12.11
N THR A 44 8.57 -9.71 10.89
CA THR A 44 7.32 -9.15 10.36
C THR A 44 6.11 -9.64 11.14
N VAL A 45 5.31 -8.70 11.64
CA VAL A 45 4.15 -8.96 12.49
C VAL A 45 2.85 -8.83 11.71
N TYR A 46 2.78 -7.88 10.79
CA TYR A 46 1.66 -7.72 9.87
C TYR A 46 2.12 -7.20 8.51
N VAL A 47 1.36 -7.56 7.49
CA VAL A 47 1.48 -7.08 6.12
C VAL A 47 0.15 -6.44 5.75
N HIS A 48 0.17 -5.17 5.39
CA HIS A 48 -0.93 -4.39 4.87
C HIS A 48 -0.78 -4.28 3.36
N LYS A 49 -1.82 -4.57 2.57
CA LYS A 49 -1.76 -4.52 1.12
C LYS A 49 -2.90 -3.71 0.53
N GLN A 50 -2.55 -2.82 -0.39
CA GLN A 50 -3.50 -2.15 -1.27
C GLN A 50 -3.46 -2.85 -2.63
N ILE A 51 -4.61 -3.34 -3.08
CA ILE A 51 -4.82 -3.85 -4.43
C ILE A 51 -5.63 -2.79 -5.17
N LEU A 52 -5.00 -2.09 -6.10
CA LEU A 52 -5.60 -0.99 -6.85
C LEU A 52 -5.86 -1.43 -8.29
N THR A 53 -7.10 -1.26 -8.77
CA THR A 53 -7.48 -1.62 -10.14
C THR A 53 -8.20 -0.48 -10.82
N TRP A 54 -7.86 -0.19 -12.08
CA TRP A 54 -8.55 0.81 -12.90
C TRP A 54 -8.43 0.48 -14.38
N ASP A 55 -9.36 0.98 -15.18
CA ASP A 55 -9.28 0.92 -16.64
C ASP A 55 -8.71 2.23 -17.19
N TYR A 56 -7.92 2.16 -18.26
CA TYR A 56 -7.30 3.31 -18.92
C TYR A 56 -7.23 3.12 -20.44
N ASN A 57 -7.12 4.22 -21.20
CA ASN A 57 -6.97 4.19 -22.68
C ASN A 57 -5.97 5.22 -23.24
N GLY A 58 -5.15 5.84 -22.39
CA GLY A 58 -4.21 6.91 -22.77
C GLY A 58 -4.82 8.31 -22.87
N SER A 59 -6.15 8.43 -22.76
CA SER A 59 -6.87 9.72 -22.75
C SER A 59 -7.68 9.92 -21.48
N ASP A 60 -8.26 8.85 -20.94
CA ASP A 60 -9.12 8.85 -19.76
C ASP A 60 -8.87 7.58 -18.91
N TYR A 61 -9.39 7.59 -17.68
CA TYR A 61 -9.40 6.45 -16.77
C TYR A 61 -10.79 6.25 -16.17
N ARG A 62 -11.14 5.03 -15.78
CA ARG A 62 -12.43 4.72 -15.14
C ARG A 62 -12.37 3.48 -14.27
N ASN A 63 -13.49 3.17 -13.62
CA ASN A 63 -13.66 1.96 -12.81
C ASN A 63 -12.57 1.79 -11.73
N VAL A 64 -12.07 2.91 -11.20
CA VAL A 64 -11.07 2.87 -10.12
C VAL A 64 -11.69 2.22 -8.90
N SER A 65 -11.05 1.17 -8.43
CA SER A 65 -11.41 0.40 -7.25
C SER A 65 -10.16 0.07 -6.47
N GLN A 66 -10.29 -0.01 -5.15
CA GLN A 66 -9.24 -0.51 -4.28
C GLN A 66 -9.78 -1.57 -3.35
N GLU A 67 -8.92 -2.51 -2.98
CA GLU A 67 -9.21 -3.55 -2.00
C GLU A 67 -8.08 -3.65 -0.98
N LEU A 68 -8.45 -3.91 0.26
CA LEU A 68 -7.54 -4.25 1.33
C LEU A 68 -7.33 -5.77 1.39
N ASP A 69 -6.08 -6.20 1.29
CA ASP A 69 -5.64 -7.51 1.75
C ASP A 69 -4.65 -7.34 2.90
N TYR A 70 -4.57 -8.32 3.80
CA TYR A 70 -3.61 -8.29 4.89
C TYR A 70 -3.20 -9.68 5.36
N LYS A 71 -2.02 -9.75 5.96
CA LYS A 71 -1.51 -10.95 6.63
C LYS A 71 -1.03 -10.62 8.03
N LEU A 72 -1.23 -11.55 8.94
CA LEU A 72 -0.78 -11.45 10.34
C LEU A 72 0.20 -12.57 10.66
N PRO A 73 1.41 -12.58 10.04
CA PRO A 73 2.39 -13.65 10.24
C PRO A 73 3.00 -13.67 11.65
N GLY A 74 2.95 -12.56 12.39
CA GLY A 74 3.50 -12.48 13.73
C GLY A 74 2.59 -13.11 14.78
N PRO A 75 3.17 -13.63 15.89
CA PRO A 75 2.37 -14.09 17.02
C PRO A 75 1.58 -12.91 17.61
N ALA A 76 0.38 -13.17 18.12
CA ALA A 76 -0.46 -12.17 18.80
C ALA A 76 -0.70 -10.87 17.98
N ALA A 77 -0.60 -10.95 16.66
CA ALA A 77 -0.95 -9.88 15.74
C ALA A 77 -2.45 -9.90 15.46
N ALA A 78 -3.09 -8.73 15.41
CA ALA A 78 -4.51 -8.58 15.17
C ALA A 78 -4.77 -7.43 14.21
N TYR A 79 -5.75 -7.60 13.32
CA TYR A 79 -6.32 -6.52 12.52
C TYR A 79 -7.46 -5.88 13.32
N LYS A 80 -7.47 -4.54 13.41
CA LYS A 80 -8.45 -3.78 14.21
C LYS A 80 -9.50 -3.07 13.36
N GLY A 81 -9.26 -2.95 12.05
CA GLY A 81 -10.21 -2.40 11.10
C GLY A 81 -9.56 -1.48 10.08
N THR A 82 -10.26 -1.25 8.98
CA THR A 82 -9.92 -0.23 7.99
C THR A 82 -10.25 1.13 8.57
N THR A 83 -9.30 2.06 8.50
CA THR A 83 -9.46 3.44 8.99
C THR A 83 -9.73 4.40 7.85
N THR A 84 -9.09 4.18 6.69
CA THR A 84 -9.34 4.93 5.45
C THR A 84 -9.46 3.98 4.28
N ASP A 85 -10.45 4.22 3.43
CA ASP A 85 -10.64 3.61 2.11
C ASP A 85 -11.21 4.71 1.21
N ASP A 86 -10.33 5.51 0.62
CA ASP A 86 -10.71 6.68 -0.17
C ASP A 86 -10.02 6.72 -1.54
N ILE A 87 -10.75 7.20 -2.55
CA ILE A 87 -10.27 7.40 -3.92
C ILE A 87 -10.70 8.79 -4.38
N ASP A 88 -9.72 9.70 -4.40
CA ASP A 88 -9.88 11.05 -4.93
C ASP A 88 -9.56 11.06 -6.43
N ARG A 89 -10.43 11.67 -7.25
CA ARG A 89 -10.42 11.58 -8.72
C ARG A 89 -10.23 12.96 -9.34
N ASP A 90 -9.20 13.09 -10.16
CA ASP A 90 -8.95 14.24 -11.03
C ASP A 90 -9.29 13.93 -12.49
N ALA A 91 -9.10 14.90 -13.39
CA ALA A 91 -9.41 14.75 -14.81
C ALA A 91 -8.58 13.67 -15.53
N THR A 92 -7.32 13.47 -15.13
CA THR A 92 -6.38 12.55 -15.82
C THR A 92 -5.68 11.58 -14.88
N SER A 93 -5.92 11.68 -13.58
CA SER A 93 -5.32 10.84 -12.55
C SER A 93 -6.26 10.68 -11.37
N PHE A 94 -5.92 9.77 -10.46
CA PHE A 94 -6.59 9.62 -9.19
C PHE A 94 -5.56 9.29 -8.10
N THR A 95 -5.90 9.56 -6.85
CA THR A 95 -5.11 9.18 -5.68
C THR A 95 -5.96 8.26 -4.81
N ALA A 96 -5.45 7.06 -4.54
CA ALA A 96 -6.09 6.07 -3.70
C ALA A 96 -5.33 5.96 -2.36
N GLU A 97 -6.02 6.25 -1.27
CA GLU A 97 -5.51 6.08 0.09
C GLU A 97 -6.21 4.89 0.75
N LEU A 98 -5.39 3.99 1.29
CA LEU A 98 -5.85 2.87 2.10
C LEU A 98 -5.09 2.83 3.42
N SER A 99 -5.83 2.88 4.52
CA SER A 99 -5.27 2.83 5.88
C SER A 99 -5.99 1.79 6.73
N ALA A 100 -5.23 1.13 7.61
CA ALA A 100 -5.79 0.17 8.56
C ALA A 100 -5.02 0.16 9.88
N GLU A 101 -5.76 -0.04 10.98
CA GLU A 101 -5.19 -0.24 12.30
C GLU A 101 -4.89 -1.73 12.54
N TYR A 102 -3.69 -1.98 13.05
CA TYR A 102 -3.21 -3.28 13.51
C TYR A 102 -2.81 -3.18 14.97
N ALA A 103 -2.86 -4.32 15.66
CA ALA A 103 -2.30 -4.45 16.99
C ALA A 103 -1.37 -5.65 17.10
N PHE A 104 -0.48 -5.57 18.07
CA PHE A 104 0.41 -6.64 18.48
C PHE A 104 0.47 -6.66 20.01
N ASP A 105 0.29 -7.82 20.64
CA ASP A 105 0.27 -7.98 22.10
C ASP A 105 1.53 -8.70 22.62
N PRO A 106 2.65 -7.97 22.82
CA PRO A 106 3.83 -8.50 23.50
C PRO A 106 3.65 -8.53 25.03
N PRO A 107 4.51 -9.27 25.76
CA PRO A 107 4.63 -9.12 27.20
C PRO A 107 4.83 -7.63 27.57
N GLY A 108 3.91 -7.08 28.35
CA GLY A 108 3.88 -5.65 28.68
C GLY A 108 2.72 -4.86 28.06
N GLY A 109 1.90 -5.48 27.19
CA GLY A 109 0.58 -4.97 26.77
C GLY A 109 0.45 -4.66 25.28
N GLU A 110 -0.81 -4.55 24.84
CA GLU A 110 -1.20 -4.32 23.45
C GLU A 110 -0.59 -3.00 22.90
N ARG A 111 0.05 -3.11 21.73
CA ARG A 111 0.54 -1.98 20.95
C ARG A 111 -0.30 -1.88 19.68
N ARG A 112 -0.99 -0.75 19.49
CA ARG A 112 -1.74 -0.43 18.28
C ARG A 112 -0.97 0.51 17.39
N LYS A 113 -1.13 0.33 16.08
CA LYS A 113 -0.52 1.19 15.08
C LYS A 113 -1.28 1.14 13.76
N GLU A 114 -1.19 2.23 13.02
CA GLU A 114 -1.79 2.37 11.70
C GLU A 114 -0.76 2.12 10.59
N ALA A 115 -1.17 1.41 9.54
CA ALA A 115 -0.44 1.33 8.28
C ALA A 115 -1.26 2.04 7.19
N THR A 116 -0.58 2.77 6.32
CA THR A 116 -1.17 3.58 5.24
C THR A 116 -0.40 3.36 3.95
N ILE A 117 -1.13 3.22 2.84
CA ILE A 117 -0.59 3.28 1.49
C ILE A 117 -1.38 4.34 0.70
N ILE A 118 -0.65 5.25 0.05
CA ILE A 118 -1.20 6.23 -0.87
C ILE A 118 -0.57 5.99 -2.24
N THR A 119 -1.39 5.61 -3.21
CA THR A 119 -0.96 5.32 -4.58
C THR A 119 -1.69 6.22 -5.56
N LYS A 120 -0.96 6.84 -6.47
CA LYS A 120 -1.50 7.58 -7.60
C LYS A 120 -1.56 6.67 -8.82
N GLY A 121 -2.66 6.71 -9.57
CA GLY A 121 -2.77 6.12 -10.91
C GLY A 121 -3.19 7.15 -11.94
N ASP A 122 -2.95 6.87 -13.22
CA ASP A 122 -3.29 7.79 -14.32
C ASP A 122 -3.99 7.13 -15.52
N ASN A 123 -4.45 7.99 -16.44
CA ASN A 123 -5.09 7.62 -17.71
C ASN A 123 -4.17 6.93 -18.73
N ASN A 124 -2.87 6.82 -18.45
CA ASN A 124 -1.92 6.08 -19.26
C ASN A 124 -1.62 4.68 -18.67
N GLY A 125 -2.23 4.35 -17.54
CA GLY A 125 -1.97 3.10 -16.82
C GLY A 125 -0.70 3.15 -15.97
N ASN A 126 -0.09 4.33 -15.81
CA ASN A 126 1.04 4.49 -14.90
C ASN A 126 0.54 4.54 -13.46
N HIS A 127 1.42 4.16 -12.54
CA HIS A 127 1.21 4.34 -11.11
C HIS A 127 2.46 4.86 -10.42
N GLU A 128 2.25 5.51 -9.28
CA GLU A 128 3.30 5.98 -8.38
C GLU A 128 2.83 5.80 -6.93
N VAL A 129 3.63 5.14 -6.10
CA VAL A 129 3.37 5.07 -4.65
C VAL A 129 3.87 6.37 -4.02
N LEU A 130 2.94 7.26 -3.65
CA LEU A 130 3.24 8.57 -3.08
C LEU A 130 3.69 8.49 -1.63
N SER A 131 3.04 7.61 -0.86
CA SER A 131 3.34 7.39 0.54
C SER A 131 3.06 5.95 0.90
N LYS A 132 3.88 5.43 1.81
CA LYS A 132 3.69 4.10 2.36
C LYS A 132 4.32 4.04 3.73
N SER A 133 3.49 3.90 4.74
CA SER A 133 3.89 3.69 6.11
C SER A 133 3.35 2.35 6.57
N ALA A 134 4.25 1.53 7.10
CA ALA A 134 3.88 0.57 8.11
C ALA A 134 4.80 0.87 9.30
N PRO A 135 4.30 0.77 10.53
CA PRO A 135 5.10 1.01 11.72
C PRO A 135 6.36 0.17 11.64
N ALA A 136 7.50 0.87 11.67
CA ALA A 136 8.79 0.28 11.39
C ALA A 136 9.00 -0.96 12.25
N SER A 137 9.47 -2.01 11.58
CA SER A 137 10.73 -2.68 11.88
C SER A 137 11.74 -1.77 12.62
N THR A 138 11.41 -1.32 13.83
CA THR A 138 12.15 -0.35 14.67
C THR A 138 12.69 0.91 13.99
N GLU A 139 12.32 2.06 14.54
CA GLU A 139 13.37 2.96 15.00
C GLU A 139 13.93 2.37 16.31
#